data_AF-A0A837NAF7-F1
#
_entry.id   AF-A0A837NAF7-F1
#
_cell.length_a   1.000
_cell.length_b   1.000
_cell.length_c   1.000
_cell.angle_alpha   90.00
_cell.angle_beta   90.00
_cell.angle_gamma   90.00
#
_symmetry.space_group_name_H-M   'P 1'
#
loop_
_entity.id
_entity.type
_entity.pdbx_description
1 polymer ?
#
loop_
_entity_poly.entity_id
_entity_poly.type
_entity_poly.pdbx_seq_one_letter_code
_entity_poly.pdbx_strand_id
1 'polypeptide(L)'
;PEVPTMFTQAGMNYLTKNEKFFFEGEKATFLTQIGLEDSFTKMAETIDKPVIIVCDRGTMDISTYLTEDFWNRIISEQGYTNTQLRERYDAVLHLVSAADGAEQFYTTANNAQRVEKADEKGLQIARELDKKIVSAWKGHPHLRVINN
;
A
#
# COMPACT_ATOMS: atom_id res chain seq x y z
N PRO A 1 -11.20 -5.84 0.98
CA PRO A 1 -10.12 -5.97 -0.04
C PRO A 1 -9.26 -4.71 0.02
N GLU A 2 -7.97 -4.79 -0.31
CA GLU A 2 -7.14 -3.58 -0.43
C GLU A 2 -7.74 -2.62 -1.48
N VAL A 3 -7.53 -1.31 -1.31
CA VAL A 3 -8.13 -0.29 -2.20
C VAL A 3 -7.74 -0.51 -3.68
N PRO A 4 -6.49 -0.85 -4.04
CA PRO A 4 -6.13 -1.16 -5.42
C PRO A 4 -6.93 -2.33 -6.03
N THR A 5 -7.29 -3.34 -5.22
CA THR A 5 -8.15 -4.44 -5.65
C THR A 5 -9.53 -3.93 -6.06
N MET A 6 -10.10 -2.98 -5.29
CA MET A 6 -11.40 -2.38 -5.60
C MET A 6 -11.36 -1.63 -6.93
N PHE A 7 -10.31 -0.82 -7.16
CA PHE A 7 -10.14 -0.09 -8.42
C PHE A 7 -9.94 -1.01 -9.61
N THR A 8 -9.14 -2.07 -9.46
CA THR A 8 -8.93 -3.07 -10.51
C THR A 8 -10.24 -3.77 -10.89
N GLN A 9 -11.06 -4.13 -9.90
CA GLN A 9 -12.38 -4.72 -10.11
C GLN A 9 -13.37 -3.74 -10.77
N ALA A 10 -13.19 -2.44 -10.55
CA ALA A 10 -13.97 -1.39 -11.20
C ALA A 10 -13.45 -1.00 -12.61
N GLY A 11 -12.40 -1.67 -13.11
CA GLY A 11 -11.86 -1.47 -14.47
C GLY A 11 -10.59 -0.62 -14.54
N MET A 12 -9.98 -0.25 -13.42
CA MET A 12 -8.66 0.39 -13.43
C MET A 12 -7.61 -0.60 -13.95
N ASN A 13 -6.77 -0.13 -14.86
CA ASN A 13 -5.63 -0.90 -15.37
C ASN A 13 -4.33 -0.20 -14.97
N TYR A 14 -3.66 -0.71 -13.92
CA TYR A 14 -2.38 -0.21 -13.43
C TYR A 14 -1.20 -0.45 -14.40
N LEU A 15 -1.39 -1.26 -15.45
CA LEU A 15 -0.39 -1.49 -16.51
C LEU A 15 -0.61 -0.60 -17.75
N THR A 16 -1.51 0.37 -17.66
CA THR A 16 -1.80 1.30 -18.75
C THR A 16 -0.58 2.14 -19.13
N LYS A 17 -0.40 2.40 -20.42
CA LYS A 17 0.59 3.36 -20.93
C LYS A 17 0.06 4.80 -20.96
N ASN A 18 -1.22 5.00 -20.66
CA ASN A 18 -1.82 6.33 -20.60
C ASN A 18 -1.48 6.97 -19.24
N GLU A 19 -0.41 7.76 -19.21
CA GLU A 19 0.10 8.40 -18.00
C GLU A 19 -0.95 9.27 -17.29
N LYS A 20 -1.83 9.97 -18.03
CA LYS A 20 -2.88 10.79 -17.42
C LYS A 20 -3.90 9.93 -16.69
N PHE A 21 -4.34 8.83 -17.31
CA PHE A 21 -5.27 7.90 -16.70
C PHE A 21 -4.64 7.18 -15.50
N PHE A 22 -3.36 6.79 -15.61
CA PHE A 22 -2.60 6.20 -14.51
C PHE A 22 -2.52 7.17 -13.32
N PHE A 23 -2.10 8.42 -13.55
CA PHE A 23 -2.00 9.44 -12.51
C PHE A 23 -3.34 9.68 -11.79
N GLU A 24 -4.43 9.87 -12.52
CA GLU A 24 -5.75 10.07 -11.91
C GLU A 24 -6.24 8.85 -11.15
N GLY A 25 -5.95 7.63 -11.63
CA GLY A 25 -6.31 6.40 -10.93
C GLY A 25 -5.53 6.20 -9.63
N GLU A 26 -4.24 6.51 -9.62
CA GLU A 26 -3.38 6.46 -8.41
C GLU A 26 -3.77 7.54 -7.40
N LYS A 27 -4.09 8.76 -7.87
CA LYS A 27 -4.66 9.82 -7.04
C LYS A 27 -5.99 9.40 -6.41
N ALA A 28 -6.88 8.79 -7.19
CA ALA A 28 -8.16 8.29 -6.68
C ALA A 28 -7.98 7.13 -5.69
N THR A 29 -7.00 6.25 -5.92
CA THR A 29 -6.61 5.17 -4.99
C THR A 29 -6.17 5.77 -3.65
N PHE A 30 -5.26 6.76 -3.68
CA PHE A 30 -4.80 7.48 -2.49
C PHE A 30 -5.95 8.16 -1.73
N LEU A 31 -6.80 8.92 -2.42
CA LEU A 31 -7.94 9.61 -1.79
C LEU A 31 -8.95 8.63 -1.19
N THR A 32 -9.16 7.48 -1.83
CA THR A 32 -10.06 6.45 -1.31
C THR A 32 -9.48 5.79 -0.06
N GLN A 33 -8.18 5.49 -0.04
CA GLN A 33 -7.50 4.97 1.15
C GLN A 33 -7.66 5.93 2.34
N ILE A 34 -7.32 7.21 2.16
CA ILE A 34 -7.50 8.25 3.19
C ILE A 34 -8.96 8.33 3.64
N GLY A 35 -9.90 8.41 2.69
CA GLY A 35 -11.32 8.57 2.99
C GLY A 35 -11.91 7.38 3.75
N LEU A 36 -11.50 6.15 3.44
CA LEU A 36 -11.90 4.96 4.19
C LEU A 36 -11.33 5.01 5.62
N GLU A 37 -10.03 5.26 5.77
CA GLU A 37 -9.38 5.37 7.08
C GLU A 37 -10.05 6.44 7.96
N ASP A 38 -10.31 7.63 7.40
CA ASP A 38 -10.96 8.74 8.12
C ASP A 38 -12.40 8.38 8.50
N SER A 39 -13.14 7.71 7.60
CA SER A 39 -14.52 7.29 7.86
C SER A 39 -14.61 6.24 8.97
N PHE A 40 -13.72 5.24 8.96
CA PHE A 40 -13.67 4.22 10.01
C PHE A 40 -13.20 4.81 11.35
N THR A 41 -12.26 5.76 11.32
CA THR A 41 -11.83 6.51 12.50
C THR A 41 -13.00 7.29 13.09
N LYS A 42 -13.74 8.04 12.25
CA LYS A 42 -14.93 8.79 12.68
C LYS A 42 -16.02 7.88 13.26
N MET A 43 -16.22 6.71 12.67
CA MET A 43 -17.15 5.71 13.21
C MET A 43 -16.67 5.18 14.57
N ALA A 44 -15.38 4.88 14.72
CA ALA A 44 -14.79 4.39 15.96
C ALA A 44 -14.87 5.40 17.11
N GLU A 45 -14.80 6.72 16.84
CA GLU A 45 -15.00 7.78 17.83
C GLU A 45 -16.37 7.73 18.53
N THR A 46 -17.36 7.03 17.95
CA THR A 46 -18.69 6.86 18.55
C THR A 46 -18.77 5.73 19.58
N ILE A 47 -17.68 4.97 19.78
CA ILE A 47 -17.62 3.79 20.65
C ILE A 47 -16.95 4.15 21.98
N ASP A 48 -17.67 3.97 23.10
CA ASP A 48 -17.17 4.26 24.46
C ASP A 48 -16.17 3.22 25.01
N LYS A 49 -15.55 2.40 24.15
CA LYS A 49 -14.61 1.34 24.50
C LYS A 49 -13.36 1.44 23.62
N PRO A 50 -12.22 0.88 24.04
CA PRO A 50 -11.04 0.81 23.18
C PRO A 50 -11.36 0.11 21.85
N VAL A 51 -11.04 0.76 20.73
CA VAL A 51 -11.19 0.25 19.36
C VAL A 51 -9.81 0.16 18.72
N ILE A 52 -9.58 -0.92 17.96
CA ILE A 52 -8.43 -1.07 17.09
C ILE A 52 -8.94 -1.06 15.65
N ILE A 53 -8.35 -0.21 14.82
CA ILE A 53 -8.58 -0.19 13.37
C ILE A 53 -7.38 -0.87 12.72
N VAL A 54 -7.63 -1.91 11.93
CA VAL A 54 -6.60 -2.62 11.18
C VAL A 54 -6.74 -2.23 9.71
N CYS A 55 -5.73 -1.53 9.18
CA CYS A 55 -5.66 -1.18 7.77
C CYS A 55 -4.94 -2.28 7.00
N ASP A 56 -5.62 -2.85 6.01
CA ASP A 56 -5.00 -3.70 4.99
C ASP A 56 -4.34 -2.78 3.95
N ARG A 57 -3.01 -2.64 4.03
CA ARG A 57 -2.17 -1.58 3.43
C ARG A 57 -2.30 -0.22 4.10
N GLY A 58 -1.32 0.65 3.83
CA GLY A 58 -1.35 2.05 4.21
C GLY A 58 -0.89 2.98 3.08
N THR A 59 -1.10 4.28 3.26
CA THR A 59 -0.89 5.32 2.24
C THR A 59 0.51 5.36 1.67
N MET A 60 1.54 5.09 2.49
CA MET A 60 2.92 5.07 2.02
C MET A 60 3.23 3.89 1.07
N ASP A 61 2.43 2.82 1.08
CA ASP A 61 2.62 1.69 0.15
C ASP A 61 2.46 2.15 -1.31
N ILE A 62 1.52 3.08 -1.55
CA ILE A 62 1.21 3.63 -2.87
C ILE A 62 2.45 4.28 -3.49
N SER A 63 3.26 4.98 -2.67
CA SER A 63 4.47 5.64 -3.14
C SER A 63 5.47 4.70 -3.83
N THR A 64 5.45 3.41 -3.51
CA THR A 64 6.41 2.43 -4.04
C THR A 64 6.13 2.01 -5.49
N TYR A 65 4.92 2.30 -5.98
CA TYR A 65 4.48 2.03 -7.35
C TYR A 65 4.59 3.25 -8.27
N LEU A 66 5.00 4.41 -7.72
CA LEU A 66 5.04 5.69 -8.41
C LEU A 66 6.46 6.22 -8.56
N THR A 67 6.65 7.12 -9.52
CA THR A 67 7.81 7.99 -9.51
C THR A 67 7.70 9.00 -8.37
N GLU A 68 8.84 9.50 -7.90
CA GLU A 68 8.89 10.49 -6.82
C GLU A 68 8.09 11.76 -7.19
N ASP A 69 8.17 12.21 -8.44
CA ASP A 69 7.41 13.36 -8.95
C ASP A 69 5.90 13.14 -8.90
N PHE A 70 5.42 11.94 -9.30
CA PHE A 70 3.99 11.61 -9.24
C PHE A 70 3.51 11.58 -7.80
N TRP A 71 4.23 10.89 -6.93
CA TRP A 71 3.87 10.77 -5.52
C TRP A 71 3.83 12.14 -4.83
N ASN A 72 4.89 12.94 -4.97
CA ASN A 72 4.98 14.26 -4.36
C ASN A 72 3.89 15.19 -4.88
N ARG A 73 3.55 15.13 -6.16
CA ARG A 73 2.43 15.89 -6.72
C ARG A 73 1.09 15.47 -6.13
N ILE A 74 0.81 14.16 -6.05
CA ILE A 74 -0.45 13.65 -5.49
C ILE A 74 -0.65 14.16 -4.06
N ILE A 75 0.35 13.98 -3.18
CA ILE A 75 0.21 14.32 -1.76
C ILE A 75 0.18 15.83 -1.53
N SER A 76 0.99 16.61 -2.26
CA SER A 76 1.05 18.07 -2.09
C SER A 76 -0.22 18.76 -2.57
N GLU A 77 -0.84 18.29 -3.66
CA GLU A 77 -2.16 18.78 -4.10
C GLU A 77 -3.25 18.56 -3.03
N GLN A 78 -3.07 17.58 -2.14
CA GLN A 78 -4.00 17.28 -1.04
C GLN A 78 -3.54 17.87 0.31
N GLY A 79 -2.45 18.64 0.34
CA GLY A 79 -1.94 19.28 1.55
C GLY A 79 -1.22 18.35 2.51
N TYR A 80 -0.77 17.18 2.04
CA TYR A 80 -0.03 16.21 2.84
C TYR A 80 1.48 16.26 2.60
N THR A 81 2.22 15.91 3.65
CA THR A 81 3.64 15.58 3.61
C THR A 81 3.84 14.10 3.94
N ASN A 82 4.99 13.54 3.53
CA ASN A 82 5.34 12.16 3.90
C ASN A 82 5.36 11.93 5.43
N THR A 83 5.73 12.95 6.21
CA THR A 83 5.70 12.86 7.68
C THR A 83 4.28 12.72 8.20
N GLN A 84 3.37 13.59 7.77
CA GLN A 84 1.96 13.52 8.17
C GLN A 84 1.32 12.19 7.77
N LEU A 85 1.63 11.67 6.57
CA LEU A 85 1.09 10.39 6.12
C LEU A 85 1.58 9.21 6.98
N ARG A 86 2.83 9.24 7.45
CA ARG A 86 3.31 8.24 8.42
C ARG A 86 2.63 8.38 9.78
N GLU A 87 2.46 9.61 10.27
CA GLU A 87 1.86 9.90 11.58
C GLU A 87 0.38 9.51 11.68
N ARG A 88 -0.28 9.18 10.57
CA ARG A 88 -1.66 8.65 10.55
C ARG A 88 -1.79 7.27 11.19
N TYR A 89 -0.69 6.54 11.38
CA TYR A 89 -0.70 5.18 11.90
C TYR A 89 -0.05 5.15 13.28
N ASP A 90 -0.64 4.43 14.24
CA ASP A 90 -0.01 4.23 15.54
C ASP A 90 1.13 3.19 15.45
N ALA A 91 1.01 2.22 14.55
CA ALA A 91 2.00 1.17 14.30
C ALA A 91 1.92 0.69 12.85
N VAL A 92 3.08 0.26 12.32
CA VAL A 92 3.18 -0.33 10.98
C VAL A 92 3.85 -1.69 11.11
N LEU A 93 3.13 -2.73 10.74
CA LEU A 93 3.60 -4.12 10.78
C LEU A 93 3.84 -4.60 9.35
N HIS A 94 5.10 -4.63 8.94
CA HIS A 94 5.51 -5.17 7.64
C HIS A 94 5.77 -6.68 7.77
N LEU A 95 4.95 -7.49 7.11
CA LEU A 95 5.15 -8.93 7.00
C LEU A 95 5.99 -9.19 5.75
N VAL A 96 7.20 -9.70 5.93
CA VAL A 96 8.11 -9.99 4.82
C VAL A 96 7.45 -10.99 3.87
N SER A 97 7.48 -10.67 2.58
CA SER A 97 6.92 -11.53 1.55
C SER A 97 7.49 -12.95 1.64
N ALA A 98 6.64 -13.97 1.47
CA ALA A 98 7.09 -15.37 1.36
C ALA A 98 8.11 -15.60 0.23
N ALA A 99 8.26 -14.63 -0.69
CA ALA A 99 9.34 -14.66 -1.67
C ALA A 99 10.74 -14.60 -1.05
N ASP A 100 10.88 -14.20 0.22
CA ASP A 100 12.15 -14.11 0.94
C ASP A 100 12.21 -15.16 2.08
N GLY A 101 12.87 -16.30 1.84
CA GLY A 101 13.14 -17.32 2.86
C GLY A 101 11.98 -18.30 3.13
N ALA A 102 10.86 -18.18 2.41
CA ALA A 102 9.71 -19.06 2.53
C ALA A 102 9.07 -19.37 1.16
N GLU A 103 9.89 -19.46 0.11
CA GLU A 103 9.47 -19.51 -1.31
C GLU A 103 8.53 -20.67 -1.61
N GLN A 104 8.64 -21.77 -0.85
CA GLN A 104 7.73 -22.92 -0.91
C GLN A 104 6.25 -22.56 -0.64
N PHE A 105 5.99 -21.46 0.06
CA PHE A 105 4.65 -20.92 0.33
C PHE A 105 4.27 -19.76 -0.59
N TYR A 106 5.18 -19.33 -1.48
CA TYR A 106 4.91 -18.26 -2.43
C TYR A 106 4.03 -18.78 -3.58
N THR A 107 2.73 -18.50 -3.51
CA THR A 107 1.74 -18.92 -4.51
C THR A 107 1.12 -17.72 -5.24
N THR A 108 0.90 -17.86 -6.54
CA THR A 108 0.12 -16.93 -7.37
C THR A 108 -1.35 -17.34 -7.46
N ALA A 109 -1.73 -18.52 -6.95
CA ALA A 109 -3.08 -19.08 -7.09
C ALA A 109 -4.14 -18.32 -6.29
N ASN A 110 -3.75 -17.69 -5.17
CA ASN A 110 -4.69 -17.05 -4.25
C ASN A 110 -4.88 -15.56 -4.51
N ASN A 111 -4.15 -14.98 -5.48
CA ASN A 111 -4.18 -13.55 -5.72
C ASN A 111 -4.09 -13.27 -7.23
N ALA A 112 -5.24 -13.35 -7.92
CA ALA A 112 -5.36 -13.18 -9.37
C ALA A 112 -4.88 -11.80 -9.89
N GLN A 113 -4.56 -10.88 -8.99
CA GLN A 113 -4.02 -9.56 -9.28
C GLN A 113 -2.48 -9.50 -9.23
N ARG A 114 -1.81 -10.56 -8.76
CA ARG A 114 -0.34 -10.64 -8.83
C ARG A 114 0.08 -10.93 -10.26
N VAL A 115 0.73 -9.95 -10.88
CA VAL A 115 1.22 -10.02 -12.27
C VAL A 115 2.54 -10.79 -12.38
N GLU A 116 3.26 -10.91 -11.25
CA GLU A 116 4.55 -11.59 -11.11
C GLU A 116 4.39 -13.10 -11.33
N LYS A 117 5.30 -13.74 -12.08
CA LYS A 117 5.35 -15.20 -12.17
C LYS A 117 6.01 -15.78 -10.91
N ALA A 118 5.59 -16.96 -10.47
CA ALA A 118 6.30 -17.73 -9.43
C ALA A 118 7.56 -18.41 -10.00
N ASP A 119 8.36 -17.66 -10.75
CA ASP A 119 9.71 -18.02 -11.18
C ASP A 119 10.72 -17.14 -10.45
N GLU A 120 12.01 -17.44 -10.59
CA GLU A 120 13.06 -16.70 -9.87
C GLU A 120 13.03 -15.19 -10.18
N LYS A 121 12.62 -14.83 -11.40
CA LYS A 121 12.53 -13.42 -11.79
C LYS A 121 11.39 -12.72 -11.06
N GLY A 122 10.20 -13.32 -10.95
CA GLY A 122 9.09 -12.72 -10.21
C GLY A 122 9.32 -12.75 -8.69
N LEU A 123 9.99 -13.77 -8.15
CA LEU A 123 10.44 -13.77 -6.76
C LEU A 123 11.40 -12.61 -6.48
N GLN A 124 12.35 -12.36 -7.38
CA GLN A 124 13.28 -11.24 -7.25
C GLN A 124 12.55 -9.88 -7.24
N ILE A 125 11.58 -9.67 -8.14
CA ILE A 125 10.80 -8.43 -8.17
C ILE A 125 9.97 -8.29 -6.89
N ALA A 126 9.35 -9.37 -6.40
CA ALA A 126 8.61 -9.37 -5.15
C ALA A 126 9.49 -9.00 -3.94
N ARG A 127 10.72 -9.53 -3.86
CA ARG A 127 11.71 -9.16 -2.81
C ARG A 127 12.12 -7.69 -2.91
N GLU A 128 12.30 -7.17 -4.12
CA GLU A 128 12.67 -5.76 -4.33
C GLU A 128 11.54 -4.81 -3.95
N LEU A 129 10.31 -5.14 -4.30
CA LEU A 129 9.13 -4.38 -3.90
C LEU A 129 8.96 -4.37 -2.38
N ASP A 130 9.15 -5.52 -1.73
CA ASP A 130 9.09 -5.65 -0.26
C ASP A 130 10.07 -4.66 0.43
N LYS A 131 11.31 -4.60 -0.07
CA LYS A 131 12.33 -3.66 0.40
C LYS A 131 11.94 -2.19 0.18
N LYS A 132 11.30 -1.88 -0.95
CA LYS A 132 10.80 -0.52 -1.23
C LYS A 132 9.71 -0.12 -0.24
N ILE A 133 8.78 -1.02 0.07
CA ILE A 133 7.71 -0.78 1.06
C ILE A 133 8.30 -0.49 2.43
N VAL A 134 9.21 -1.34 2.92
CA VAL A 134 9.90 -1.08 4.20
C VAL A 134 10.61 0.28 4.18
N SER A 135 11.25 0.63 3.06
CA SER A 135 11.93 1.93 2.92
C SER A 135 10.96 3.12 2.93
N ALA A 136 9.77 2.99 2.32
CA ALA A 136 8.76 4.05 2.32
C ALA A 136 8.28 4.38 3.75
N TRP A 137 8.16 3.35 4.59
CA TRP A 137 7.79 3.49 6.00
C TRP A 137 8.94 3.87 6.94
N LYS A 138 10.18 3.90 6.45
CA LYS A 138 11.34 4.30 7.25
C LYS A 138 11.13 5.70 7.84
N GLY A 139 11.31 5.82 9.15
CA GLY A 139 11.04 7.05 9.91
C GLY A 139 9.78 6.99 10.77
N HIS A 140 8.90 6.00 10.56
CA HIS A 140 7.79 5.75 11.48
C HIS A 140 8.31 5.18 12.83
N PRO A 141 7.98 5.76 13.99
CA PRO A 141 8.54 5.37 15.29
C PRO A 141 8.22 3.92 15.68
N HIS A 142 7.09 3.41 15.22
CA HIS A 142 6.58 2.07 15.52
C HIS A 142 6.52 1.16 14.28
N LEU A 143 7.47 1.30 13.35
CA LEU A 143 7.67 0.31 12.28
C LEU A 143 8.26 -0.99 12.86
N ARG A 144 7.66 -2.12 12.51
CA ARG A 144 8.16 -3.47 12.83
C ARG A 144 8.18 -4.31 11.56
N VAL A 145 9.32 -4.93 11.28
CA VAL A 145 9.49 -5.88 10.17
C VAL A 145 9.49 -7.28 10.77
N ILE A 146 8.60 -8.14 10.29
CA ILE A 146 8.41 -9.51 10.75
C ILE A 146 8.83 -10.44 9.61
N ASN A 147 9.90 -11.22 9.86
CA ASN A 147 10.47 -12.15 8.89
C ASN A 147 9.69 -13.47 8.84
N ASN A 148 9.92 -14.27 7.80
CA ASN A 148 9.37 -15.63 7.65
C ASN A 148 10.07 -16.67 8.54
#